data_AF-A0A737VGE3-F1
#
_entry.id   AF-A0A737VGE3-F1
#
_cell.length_a   1.000
_cell.length_b   1.000
_cell.length_c   1.000
_cell.angle_alpha   90.00
_cell.angle_beta   90.00
_cell.angle_gamma   90.00
#
_symmetry.space_group_name_H-M   'P 1'
#
loop_
_entity.id
_entity.type
_entity.pdbx_description
1 polymer ?
#
loop_
_entity_poly.entity_id
_entity_poly.type
_entity_poly.pdbx_seq_one_letter_code
_entity_poly.pdbx_strand_id
1 'polypeptide(L)'
;MNTQNVNVKTATKESSERWVKSTALRTDGFVRNIHARNPFDVIRADVVLARIEKEAGRCCGMHFELYQARVLGDALDYLDALPLKDRPALMGAAAKRGYILTFAEEEHALEAKDALMSELAANE
;
A
#
# COMPACT_ATOMS: atom_id res chain seq x y z
N MET A 1 2.33 25.83 66.29
CA MET A 1 2.58 26.88 65.29
C MET A 1 2.51 26.22 63.92
N ASN A 2 1.65 26.75 63.05
CA ASN A 2 1.23 26.18 61.77
C ASN A 2 1.86 27.02 60.64
N THR A 3 2.53 26.39 59.67
CA THR A 3 3.03 27.07 58.46
C THR A 3 2.84 26.19 57.21
N GLN A 4 1.69 26.40 56.58
CA GLN A 4 1.41 26.59 55.14
C GLN A 4 2.22 25.88 54.03
N ASN A 5 1.44 25.13 53.24
CA ASN A 5 1.58 24.67 51.84
C ASN A 5 2.52 25.43 50.89
N VAL A 6 3.22 24.66 50.03
CA VAL A 6 3.36 25.02 48.61
C VAL A 6 3.20 23.78 47.72
N ASN A 7 2.13 23.77 46.94
CA ASN A 7 1.80 22.80 45.90
C ASN A 7 2.61 23.11 44.63
N VAL A 8 3.56 22.26 44.26
CA VAL A 8 4.14 22.26 42.91
C VAL A 8 3.52 21.11 42.13
N LYS A 9 2.42 21.43 41.44
CA LYS A 9 1.94 20.63 40.31
C LYS A 9 3.04 20.68 39.25
N THR A 10 3.80 19.60 39.09
CA THR A 10 4.62 19.42 37.90
C THR A 10 3.67 19.20 36.72
N ALA A 11 3.33 20.31 36.05
CA ALA A 11 2.62 20.29 34.79
C ALA A 11 3.51 19.55 33.78
N THR A 12 3.16 18.31 33.47
CA THR A 12 3.64 17.62 32.27
C THR A 12 3.29 18.52 31.10
N LYS A 13 4.31 19.07 30.44
CA LYS A 13 4.17 19.96 29.30
C LYS A 13 3.70 19.12 28.11
N GLU A 14 2.39 18.93 27.98
CA GLU A 14 1.79 18.45 26.75
C GLU A 14 1.98 19.47 25.64
N SER A 15 2.31 18.94 24.46
CA SER A 15 1.84 19.44 23.18
C SER A 15 2.14 20.91 22.84
N SER A 16 3.32 21.14 22.29
CA SER A 16 3.46 21.98 21.09
C SER A 16 4.86 21.80 20.52
N GLU A 17 4.98 21.88 19.19
CA GLU A 17 6.25 22.07 18.48
C GLU A 17 7.15 20.85 18.30
N ARG A 18 6.70 19.92 17.47
CA ARG A 18 7.56 19.48 16.36
C ARG A 18 6.73 19.02 15.16
N TRP A 19 6.21 19.99 14.41
CA TRP A 19 5.95 19.79 12.98
C TRP A 19 7.30 19.61 12.27
N VAL A 20 8.01 18.54 12.59
CA VAL A 20 9.01 18.00 11.69
C VAL A 20 8.19 17.60 10.48
N LYS A 21 8.46 18.19 9.32
CA LYS A 21 8.14 17.53 8.05
C LYS A 21 8.90 16.21 8.09
N SER A 22 8.27 15.18 8.66
CA SER A 22 8.89 13.88 8.77
C SER A 22 9.01 13.37 7.34
N THR A 23 10.20 13.54 6.79
CA THR A 23 10.72 12.83 5.62
C THR A 23 10.98 11.37 5.94
N ALA A 24 10.57 10.87 7.12
CA ALA A 24 10.63 9.46 7.43
C ALA A 24 9.67 8.70 6.53
N LEU A 25 10.18 7.64 5.93
CA LEU A 25 9.38 6.64 5.24
C LEU A 25 8.30 6.13 6.20
N ARG A 26 7.07 6.08 5.72
CA ARG A 26 5.93 5.65 6.51
C ARG A 26 5.89 4.12 6.54
N THR A 27 5.79 3.55 7.74
CA THR A 27 5.76 2.09 7.98
C THR A 27 4.58 1.66 8.86
N ASP A 28 3.67 2.59 9.16
CA ASP A 28 2.47 2.39 9.98
C ASP A 28 1.35 1.56 9.30
N GLY A 29 1.59 1.10 8.07
CA GLY A 29 0.62 0.33 7.28
C GLY A 29 -0.42 1.17 6.53
N PHE A 30 -0.30 2.50 6.56
CA PHE A 30 -1.16 3.42 5.84
C PHE A 30 -0.43 4.05 4.65
N VAL A 31 -1.17 4.28 3.58
CA VAL A 31 -0.72 4.98 2.37
C VAL A 31 -1.70 6.09 2.05
N ARG A 32 -1.26 7.11 1.32
CA ARG A 32 -2.19 8.09 0.75
C ARG A 32 -3.27 7.39 -0.07
N ASN A 33 -4.52 7.79 0.12
CA ASN A 33 -5.60 7.36 -0.74
C ASN A 33 -5.54 8.18 -2.04
N ILE A 34 -5.05 7.58 -3.13
CA ILE A 34 -4.88 8.28 -4.42
C ILE A 34 -6.22 8.68 -5.05
N HIS A 35 -7.32 8.00 -4.67
CA HIS A 35 -8.66 8.29 -5.15
C HIS A 35 -9.40 9.31 -4.28
N ALA A 36 -8.84 9.72 -3.15
CA ALA A 36 -9.43 10.75 -2.31
C ALA A 36 -9.14 12.14 -2.87
N ARG A 37 -10.13 13.04 -2.77
CA ARG A 37 -9.96 14.44 -3.15
C ARG A 37 -9.00 15.18 -2.22
N ASN A 38 -8.96 14.80 -0.94
CA ASN A 38 -8.11 15.42 0.06
C ASN A 38 -6.72 14.74 0.09
N PRO A 39 -5.61 15.48 -0.07
CA PRO A 39 -4.25 14.93 -0.03
C PRO A 39 -3.83 14.27 1.29
N PHE A 40 -4.54 14.56 2.39
CA PHE A 40 -4.26 14.03 3.72
C PHE A 40 -5.03 12.76 4.06
N ASP A 41 -5.98 12.36 3.21
CA ASP A 41 -6.73 11.13 3.43
C ASP A 41 -5.82 9.92 3.21
N VAL A 42 -5.84 9.01 4.18
CA VAL A 42 -5.05 7.78 4.17
C VAL A 42 -5.95 6.56 4.13
N ILE A 43 -5.44 5.50 3.53
CA ILE A 43 -6.07 4.19 3.46
C ILE A 43 -5.05 3.13 3.87
N ARG A 44 -5.52 2.04 4.47
CA ARG A 44 -4.63 0.90 4.79
C ARG A 44 -4.10 0.27 3.51
N ALA A 45 -2.79 0.02 3.45
CA ALA A 45 -2.16 -0.68 2.34
C ALA A 45 -2.81 -2.05 2.09
N ASP A 46 -3.13 -2.80 3.15
CA ASP A 46 -3.80 -4.11 3.04
C ASP A 46 -5.17 -4.04 2.35
N VAL A 47 -5.90 -2.93 2.55
CA VAL A 47 -7.23 -2.72 1.95
C VAL A 47 -7.09 -2.35 0.48
N VAL A 48 -6.07 -1.58 0.11
CA VAL A 48 -5.75 -1.30 -1.29
C VAL A 48 -5.48 -2.61 -2.03
N LEU A 49 -4.58 -3.44 -1.50
CA LEU A 49 -4.25 -4.73 -2.11
C LEU A 49 -5.46 -5.67 -2.16
N ALA A 50 -6.27 -5.75 -1.11
CA ALA A 50 -7.49 -6.55 -1.12
C ALA A 50 -8.49 -6.11 -2.22
N ARG A 51 -8.55 -4.82 -2.52
CA ARG A 51 -9.41 -4.30 -3.59
C ARG A 51 -8.86 -4.66 -4.97
N ILE A 52 -7.55 -4.56 -5.15
CA ILE A 52 -6.87 -4.97 -6.39
C ILE A 52 -7.09 -6.47 -6.64
N GLU A 53 -6.82 -7.32 -5.65
CA GLU A 53 -7.07 -8.77 -5.72
C GLU A 53 -8.53 -9.07 -6.09
N LYS A 54 -9.48 -8.38 -5.44
CA LYS A 54 -10.90 -8.56 -5.71
C LYS A 54 -11.29 -8.15 -7.13
N GLU A 55 -10.69 -7.12 -7.68
CA GLU A 55 -10.97 -6.66 -9.04
C GLU A 55 -10.34 -7.60 -10.08
N ALA A 56 -9.08 -7.99 -9.86
CA ALA A 56 -8.38 -8.97 -10.69
C ALA A 56 -9.15 -10.31 -10.78
N GLY A 57 -9.70 -10.78 -9.65
CA GLY A 57 -10.47 -12.01 -9.58
C GLY A 57 -11.78 -12.01 -10.38
N ARG A 58 -12.34 -10.84 -10.74
CA ARG A 58 -13.58 -10.78 -11.53
C ARG A 58 -13.36 -11.02 -13.02
N CYS A 59 -12.15 -10.75 -13.51
CA CYS A 59 -11.86 -10.68 -14.94
C CYS A 59 -10.95 -11.81 -15.42
N CYS A 60 -10.48 -12.70 -14.53
CA CYS A 60 -9.46 -13.69 -14.86
C CYS A 60 -9.98 -15.06 -15.30
N GLY A 61 -11.30 -15.31 -15.30
CA GLY A 61 -11.88 -16.54 -15.87
C GLY A 61 -11.35 -17.86 -15.26
N MET A 62 -10.90 -17.85 -14.00
CA MET A 62 -10.19 -18.96 -13.32
C MET A 62 -8.75 -19.22 -13.77
N HIS A 63 -8.15 -18.36 -14.58
CA HIS A 63 -6.74 -18.42 -14.96
C HIS A 63 -5.87 -17.64 -13.96
N PHE A 64 -4.87 -18.32 -13.41
CA PHE A 64 -3.99 -17.74 -12.40
C PHE A 64 -3.03 -16.71 -13.01
N GLU A 65 -2.57 -16.94 -14.24
CA GLU A 65 -1.67 -16.08 -14.99
C GLU A 65 -2.32 -14.72 -15.27
N LEU A 66 -3.60 -14.75 -15.70
CA LEU A 66 -4.39 -13.53 -15.89
C LEU A 66 -4.58 -12.77 -14.57
N TYR A 67 -4.86 -13.49 -13.48
CA TYR A 67 -5.01 -12.92 -12.15
C TYR A 67 -3.72 -12.26 -11.68
N GLN A 68 -2.59 -12.99 -11.75
CA GLN A 68 -1.31 -12.54 -11.24
C GLN A 68 -0.79 -11.32 -12.00
N ALA A 69 -0.84 -11.35 -13.34
CA ALA A 69 -0.45 -10.21 -14.16
C ALA A 69 -1.28 -8.96 -13.82
N ARG A 70 -2.59 -9.14 -13.61
CA ARG A 70 -3.48 -8.03 -13.26
C ARG A 70 -3.19 -7.45 -11.87
N VAL A 71 -2.97 -8.31 -10.87
CA VAL A 71 -2.66 -7.83 -9.52
C VAL A 71 -1.32 -7.08 -9.49
N LEU A 72 -0.29 -7.60 -10.16
CA LEU A 72 1.02 -6.96 -10.18
C LEU A 72 0.98 -5.61 -10.90
N GLY A 73 0.34 -5.55 -12.07
CA GLY A 73 0.18 -4.30 -12.83
C GLY A 73 -0.57 -3.23 -12.04
N ASP A 74 -1.77 -3.55 -11.54
CA ASP A 74 -2.58 -2.59 -10.77
C ASP A 74 -1.86 -2.14 -9.48
N ALA A 75 -1.09 -3.02 -8.84
CA ALA A 75 -0.32 -2.70 -7.64
C ALA A 75 0.90 -1.81 -7.94
N LEU A 76 1.59 -2.02 -9.06
CA LEU A 76 2.70 -1.18 -9.50
C LEU A 76 2.22 0.19 -9.96
N ASP A 77 1.10 0.28 -10.67
CA ASP A 77 0.45 1.54 -11.02
C ASP A 77 0.08 2.34 -9.76
N TYR A 78 -0.50 1.68 -8.75
CA TYR A 78 -0.80 2.31 -7.47
C TYR A 78 0.49 2.77 -6.76
N LEU A 79 1.54 1.95 -6.79
CA LEU A 79 2.84 2.27 -6.20
C LEU A 79 3.48 3.50 -6.86
N ASP A 80 3.37 3.64 -8.18
CA ASP A 80 3.95 4.78 -8.89
C ASP A 80 3.20 6.08 -8.58
N ALA A 81 1.86 6.02 -8.51
CA ALA A 81 1.02 7.14 -8.11
C ALA A 81 1.22 7.61 -6.65
N LEU A 82 1.79 6.75 -5.79
CA LEU A 82 2.04 7.08 -4.39
C LEU A 82 3.25 8.01 -4.20
N PRO A 83 3.20 8.94 -3.22
CA PRO A 83 4.38 9.70 -2.84
C PRO A 83 5.46 8.75 -2.29
N LEU A 84 6.73 9.05 -2.57
CA LEU A 84 7.89 8.19 -2.21
C LEU A 84 7.91 7.75 -0.74
N LYS A 85 7.44 8.61 0.17
CA LYS A 85 7.34 8.31 1.61
C LYS A 85 6.42 7.13 1.96
N ASP A 86 5.41 6.85 1.14
CA ASP A 86 4.35 5.86 1.42
C ASP A 86 4.61 4.53 0.71
N ARG A 87 5.51 4.50 -0.29
CA ARG A 87 5.85 3.31 -1.07
C ARG A 87 6.28 2.11 -0.20
N PRO A 88 7.12 2.26 0.84
CA PRO A 88 7.53 1.13 1.68
C PRO A 88 6.39 0.46 2.44
N ALA A 89 5.36 1.22 2.85
CA ALA A 89 4.18 0.64 3.51
C ALA A 89 3.39 -0.27 2.57
N LEU A 90 3.23 0.13 1.30
CA LEU A 90 2.56 -0.70 0.29
C LEU A 90 3.39 -1.95 -0.05
N MET A 91 4.68 -1.78 -0.30
CA MET A 91 5.59 -2.91 -0.60
C MET A 91 5.62 -3.92 0.55
N GLY A 92 5.68 -3.45 1.80
CA GLY A 92 5.64 -4.32 2.97
C GLY A 92 4.32 -5.07 3.12
N ALA A 93 3.19 -4.45 2.78
CA ALA A 93 1.88 -5.13 2.77
C ALA A 93 1.77 -6.15 1.63
N ALA A 94 2.31 -5.85 0.45
CA ALA A 94 2.36 -6.74 -0.70
C ALA A 94 3.21 -7.99 -0.41
N ALA A 95 4.38 -7.81 0.20
CA ALA A 95 5.26 -8.91 0.59
C ALA A 95 4.58 -9.85 1.60
N LYS A 96 3.80 -9.33 2.56
CA LYS A 96 3.02 -10.15 3.50
C LYS A 96 1.94 -11.01 2.82
N ARG A 97 1.49 -10.59 1.63
CA ARG A 97 0.52 -11.31 0.80
C ARG A 97 1.18 -12.23 -0.24
N GLY A 98 2.51 -12.25 -0.30
CA GLY A 98 3.27 -13.07 -1.25
C GLY A 98 3.58 -12.39 -2.58
N TYR A 99 3.32 -11.08 -2.70
CA TYR A 99 3.63 -10.32 -3.91
C TYR A 99 4.98 -9.59 -3.77
N ILE A 100 5.80 -9.71 -4.79
CA ILE A 100 7.04 -8.96 -4.95
C ILE A 100 6.77 -7.88 -5.99
N LEU A 101 6.66 -6.61 -5.54
CA LEU A 101 6.36 -5.48 -6.43
C LEU A 101 7.64 -4.99 -7.11
N THR A 102 8.05 -5.66 -8.18
CA THR A 102 9.17 -5.26 -9.06
C THR A 102 8.76 -5.38 -10.52
N PHE A 103 9.36 -4.58 -11.39
CA PHE A 103 9.11 -4.64 -12.84
C PHE A 103 9.48 -6.01 -13.43
N ALA A 104 10.49 -6.68 -12.89
CA ALA A 104 10.89 -8.02 -13.36
C ALA A 104 9.80 -9.08 -13.10
N GLU A 105 9.14 -9.02 -11.94
CA GLU A 105 8.06 -9.96 -11.62
C GLU A 105 6.78 -9.67 -12.41
N GLU A 106 6.52 -8.39 -12.69
CA GLU A 106 5.44 -7.99 -13.60
C GLU A 106 5.68 -8.48 -15.02
N GLU A 107 6.89 -8.28 -15.55
CA GLU A 107 7.28 -8.74 -16.89
C GLU A 107 7.12 -10.27 -17.01
N HIS A 108 7.62 -11.02 -16.03
CA HIS A 108 7.44 -12.48 -15.99
C HIS A 108 5.96 -12.89 -15.93
N ALA A 109 5.12 -12.17 -15.17
CA ALA A 109 3.69 -12.46 -15.12
C ALA A 109 2.98 -12.11 -16.44
N LEU A 110 3.41 -11.05 -17.13
CA LEU A 110 2.90 -10.69 -18.45
C LEU A 110 3.27 -11.72 -19.52
N GLU A 111 4.51 -12.23 -19.51
CA GLU A 111 4.94 -13.32 -20.39
C GLU A 111 4.10 -14.58 -20.19
N ALA A 112 3.86 -14.98 -18.93
CA ALA A 112 3.01 -16.13 -18.62
C ALA A 112 1.55 -15.91 -19.08
N LYS A 113 1.03 -14.69 -18.91
CA LYS A 113 -0.29 -14.29 -19.40
C LYS A 113 -0.36 -14.40 -20.93
N ASP A 114 0.65 -13.91 -21.65
CA ASP A 114 0.69 -13.93 -23.12
C ASP A 114 0.86 -15.35 -23.67
N ALA A 115 1.63 -16.21 -22.98
CA ALA A 115 1.73 -17.63 -23.30
C ALA A 115 0.37 -18.34 -23.16
N LEU A 116 -0.32 -18.15 -22.03
CA LEU A 116 -1.67 -18.69 -21.83
C LEU A 116 -2.66 -18.20 -22.90
N MET A 117 -2.64 -16.91 -23.21
CA MET A 117 -3.54 -16.35 -24.24
C MET A 117 -3.27 -16.96 -25.62
N SER A 118 -2.00 -17.25 -25.93
CA SER A 118 -1.62 -17.94 -27.17
C SER A 118 -2.12 -19.39 -27.21
N GLU A 119 -2.04 -20.11 -26.08
CA GLU A 119 -2.58 -21.47 -25.97
C GLU A 119 -4.11 -21.49 -26.11
N LEU A 120 -4.81 -20.55 -25.47
CA LEU A 120 -6.27 -20.43 -25.59
C LEU A 120 -6.69 -20.14 -27.03
N ALA A 121 -6.01 -19.21 -27.70
CA ALA A 121 -6.30 -18.87 -29.10
C ALA A 121 -5.99 -20.01 -30.08
N ALA A 122 -5.01 -20.87 -29.78
CA ALA A 122 -4.70 -22.04 -30.60
C ALA A 122 -5.72 -23.20 -30.43
N ASN A 123 -6.53 -23.15 -29.37
CA ASN A 123 -7.53 -24.16 -29.04
C ASN A 123 -8.98 -23.75 -29.39
N GLU A 124 -9.18 -22.56 -29.98
CA GLU A 124 -10.44 -22.11 -30.61
C GLU A 124 -10.52 -22.51 -32.09
#